data_AF-A0A843W8M9-F1
#
_entry.id   AF-A0A843W8M9-F1
#
_cell.length_a   1.000
_cell.length_b   1.000
_cell.length_c   1.000
_cell.angle_alpha   90.00
_cell.angle_beta   90.00
_cell.angle_gamma   90.00
#
_symmetry.space_group_name_H-M   'P 1'
#
loop_
_entity.id
_entity.type
_entity.pdbx_description
1 polymer ?
#
loop_
_entity_poly.entity_id
_entity_poly.type
_entity_poly.pdbx_seq_one_letter_code
_entity_poly.pdbx_strand_id
1 'polypeptide(L)'
;MQEAWYKSYGIHMNPNLAKNGYVCLSLLGTWYGRGCEKWIPHKSTVLQLLVSIQALVLNSQPYFNEPSMVPFRSRLPHNKKLSLSYNETVFLRSLCTITWVLHKPPMHFKRFVESHFRSRGRAILLACKAYMEGAMVGSNDLSRRDGKSSSMEFRSQLKPYFDRLLRDFKAIGADCEGIAA
;
A
#
# COMPACT_ATOMS: atom_id res chain seq x y z
N MET A 1 2.63 -19.52 19.91
CA MET A 1 2.94 -19.02 18.56
C MET A 1 2.54 -17.56 18.53
N GLN A 2 3.40 -16.66 18.05
CA GLN A 2 3.05 -15.24 17.95
C GLN A 2 2.25 -15.03 16.66
N GLU A 3 1.12 -14.35 16.75
CA GLU A 3 0.29 -14.04 15.59
C GLU A 3 0.10 -12.54 15.46
N ALA A 4 -0.06 -12.08 14.22
CA ALA A 4 -0.46 -10.72 13.93
C ALA A 4 -1.56 -10.73 12.88
N TRP A 5 -2.55 -9.87 13.12
CA TRP A 5 -3.69 -9.69 12.25
C TRP A 5 -3.81 -8.21 11.90
N TYR A 6 -4.01 -7.89 10.62
CA TYR A 6 -4.32 -6.53 10.16
C TYR A 6 -5.78 -6.42 9.75
N LYS A 7 -6.33 -5.20 9.84
CA LYS A 7 -7.70 -4.93 9.40
C LYS A 7 -7.73 -4.87 7.86
N SER A 8 -7.99 -6.01 7.23
CA SER A 8 -7.89 -6.20 5.77
C SER A 8 -9.05 -5.66 4.96
N TYR A 9 -10.24 -5.57 5.57
CA TYR A 9 -11.49 -5.27 4.86
C TYR A 9 -11.77 -6.24 3.69
N GLY A 10 -11.22 -7.46 3.74
CA GLY A 10 -11.32 -8.44 2.64
C GLY A 10 -10.43 -8.13 1.43
N ILE A 11 -9.60 -7.09 1.50
CA ILE A 11 -8.77 -6.60 0.40
C ILE A 11 -7.42 -7.33 0.42
N HIS A 12 -6.96 -7.79 -0.73
CA HIS A 12 -5.63 -8.39 -0.89
C HIS A 12 -4.61 -7.32 -1.27
N MET A 13 -3.82 -6.84 -0.30
CA MET A 13 -2.87 -5.74 -0.51
C MET A 13 -1.46 -6.21 -0.86
N ASN A 14 -1.06 -7.36 -0.35
CA ASN A 14 0.29 -7.89 -0.48
C ASN A 14 0.26 -9.41 -0.34
N PRO A 15 1.16 -10.16 -0.98
CA PRO A 15 1.25 -11.61 -0.80
C PRO A 15 1.48 -12.05 0.66
N ASN A 16 2.10 -11.19 1.48
CA ASN A 16 2.28 -11.41 2.91
C ASN A 16 1.12 -10.89 3.78
N LEU A 17 0.07 -10.32 3.18
CA LEU A 17 -1.11 -9.77 3.87
C LEU A 17 -2.37 -10.44 3.33
N ALA A 18 -2.79 -11.52 3.97
CA ALA A 18 -3.93 -12.32 3.53
C ALA A 18 -5.25 -11.52 3.59
N LYS A 19 -6.23 -11.93 2.75
CA LYS A 19 -7.55 -11.27 2.70
C LYS A 19 -8.31 -11.35 4.02
N ASN A 20 -8.08 -12.37 4.84
CA ASN A 20 -8.68 -12.52 6.16
C ASN A 20 -7.98 -11.70 7.26
N GLY A 21 -6.90 -10.99 6.92
CA GLY A 21 -6.12 -10.21 7.89
C GLY A 21 -4.87 -10.91 8.40
N TYR A 22 -4.62 -12.17 8.06
CA TYR A 22 -3.43 -12.88 8.55
C TYR A 22 -2.13 -12.31 7.95
N VAL A 23 -1.10 -12.15 8.78
CA VAL A 23 0.20 -11.58 8.39
C VAL A 23 1.26 -12.68 8.29
N CYS A 24 1.90 -12.80 7.13
CA CYS A 24 2.96 -13.76 6.86
C CYS A 24 4.34 -13.13 7.08
N LEU A 25 5.06 -13.56 8.13
CA LEU A 25 6.42 -13.11 8.41
C LEU A 25 7.19 -14.18 9.18
N SER A 26 8.49 -14.32 8.94
CA SER A 26 9.33 -15.29 9.63
C SER A 26 9.36 -15.08 11.15
N LEU A 27 9.34 -13.82 11.58
CA LEU A 27 9.24 -13.42 12.99
C LEU A 27 7.92 -13.85 13.65
N LEU A 28 6.89 -14.18 12.89
CA LEU A 28 5.62 -14.71 13.41
C LEU A 28 5.53 -16.24 13.28
N GLY A 29 6.53 -16.87 12.68
CA GLY A 29 6.49 -18.30 12.34
C GLY A 29 5.51 -18.64 11.21
N THR A 30 4.97 -17.63 10.52
CA THR A 30 3.99 -17.75 9.44
C THR A 30 4.61 -17.66 8.05
N TRP A 31 5.93 -17.56 7.99
CA TRP A 31 6.73 -17.60 6.77
C TRP A 31 8.06 -18.31 7.02
N TYR A 32 8.71 -18.77 5.95
CA TYR A 32 10.04 -19.35 6.04
C TYR A 32 11.05 -18.33 6.58
N GLY A 33 11.89 -18.78 7.51
CA GLY A 33 13.05 -18.05 8.01
C GLY A 33 13.99 -18.96 8.79
N ARG A 34 15.21 -18.51 9.02
CA ARG A 34 16.29 -19.25 9.69
C ARG A 34 16.89 -18.47 10.85
N GLY A 35 17.28 -19.18 11.90
CA GLY A 35 18.00 -18.60 13.04
C GLY A 35 17.32 -17.34 13.61
N CYS A 36 18.02 -16.21 13.53
CA CYS A 36 17.58 -14.91 14.03
C CYS A 36 16.44 -14.24 13.23
N GLU A 37 16.02 -14.81 12.10
CA GLU A 37 14.85 -14.34 11.34
C GLU A 37 13.52 -14.77 12.00
N LYS A 38 13.55 -15.77 12.89
CA LYS A 38 12.39 -16.23 13.67
C LYS A 38 12.28 -15.48 14.99
N TRP A 39 11.10 -15.51 15.61
CA TRP A 39 10.92 -14.95 16.95
C TRP A 39 11.87 -15.62 17.95
N ILE A 40 12.66 -14.81 18.66
CA ILE A 40 13.48 -15.28 19.79
C ILE A 40 12.93 -14.65 21.08
N PRO A 41 12.44 -15.47 22.03
CA PRO A 41 12.00 -14.98 23.34
C PRO A 41 13.07 -14.11 24.00
N HIS A 42 12.64 -13.01 24.63
CA HIS A 42 13.51 -12.03 25.33
C HIS A 42 14.51 -11.26 24.43
N LYS A 43 14.53 -11.49 23.11
CA LYS A 43 15.36 -10.73 22.15
C LYS A 43 14.54 -10.01 21.09
N SER A 44 13.54 -10.68 20.53
CA SER A 44 12.64 -10.08 19.53
C SER A 44 11.69 -9.08 20.18
N THR A 45 11.37 -8.02 19.44
CA THR A 45 10.51 -6.93 19.93
C THR A 45 9.36 -6.64 18.96
N VAL A 46 8.30 -6.03 19.47
CA VAL A 46 7.22 -5.50 18.61
C VAL A 46 7.75 -4.46 17.64
N LEU A 47 8.75 -3.66 18.04
CA LEU A 47 9.41 -2.71 17.13
C LEU A 47 10.08 -3.43 15.95
N GLN A 48 10.81 -4.52 16.20
CA GLN A 48 11.42 -5.34 15.14
C GLN A 48 10.36 -5.87 14.18
N LEU A 49 9.22 -6.34 14.70
CA LEU A 49 8.09 -6.79 13.90
C LEU A 49 7.53 -5.66 13.02
N LEU A 50 7.26 -4.49 13.60
CA LEU A 50 6.73 -3.33 12.86
C LEU A 50 7.69 -2.82 11.77
N VAL A 51 8.98 -2.74 12.08
CA VAL A 51 10.02 -2.36 11.10
C VAL A 51 10.14 -3.40 9.99
N SER A 52 10.01 -4.69 10.32
CA SER A 52 10.04 -5.77 9.32
C SER A 52 8.81 -5.72 8.40
N ILE A 53 7.63 -5.39 8.92
CA ILE A 53 6.44 -5.14 8.10
C ILE A 53 6.68 -3.96 7.15
N GLN A 54 7.23 -2.85 7.66
CA GLN A 54 7.53 -1.68 6.84
C GLN A 54 8.54 -1.99 5.73
N ALA A 55 9.64 -2.70 6.05
CA ALA A 55 10.73 -2.93 5.11
C ALA A 55 10.47 -4.07 4.13
N LEU A 56 9.87 -5.17 4.59
CA LEU A 56 9.76 -6.41 3.80
C LEU A 56 8.37 -6.56 3.16
N VAL A 57 7.32 -6.09 3.84
CA VAL A 57 5.93 -6.24 3.35
C VAL A 57 5.51 -5.02 2.56
N LEU A 58 5.60 -3.82 3.14
CA LEU A 58 5.14 -2.56 2.53
C LEU A 58 6.19 -1.90 1.62
N ASN A 59 6.82 -2.70 0.74
CA ASN A 59 7.89 -2.26 -0.16
C ASN A 59 7.36 -1.74 -1.52
N SER A 60 8.26 -1.23 -2.38
CA SER A 60 7.92 -0.62 -3.67
C SER A 60 7.58 -1.61 -4.79
N GLN A 61 7.85 -2.90 -4.61
CA GLN A 61 7.61 -3.96 -5.58
C GLN A 61 6.99 -5.21 -4.92
N PRO A 62 5.80 -5.09 -4.31
CA PRO A 62 5.18 -6.14 -3.51
C PRO A 62 4.84 -7.42 -4.31
N TYR A 63 4.80 -7.35 -5.64
CA TYR A 63 4.68 -8.53 -6.50
C TYR A 63 5.75 -9.60 -6.20
N PHE A 64 6.98 -9.20 -5.88
CA PHE A 64 8.07 -10.14 -5.61
C PHE A 64 8.04 -10.75 -4.20
N ASN A 65 7.03 -10.41 -3.41
CA ASN A 65 6.75 -11.08 -2.14
C ASN A 65 6.02 -12.41 -2.34
N GLU A 66 5.48 -12.68 -3.54
CA GLU A 66 4.87 -13.98 -3.86
C GLU A 66 5.88 -15.11 -3.66
N PRO A 67 5.50 -16.22 -2.99
CA PRO A 67 6.43 -17.31 -2.70
C PRO A 67 7.00 -17.93 -3.97
N SER A 68 6.20 -18.03 -5.04
CA SER A 68 6.65 -18.49 -6.36
C SER A 68 7.66 -17.56 -7.01
N MET A 69 7.71 -16.28 -6.61
CA MET A 69 8.62 -15.27 -7.16
C MET A 69 9.92 -15.12 -6.37
N VAL A 70 10.02 -15.68 -5.17
CA VAL A 70 11.23 -15.62 -4.33
C VAL A 70 12.50 -16.09 -5.08
N PRO A 71 12.49 -17.21 -5.85
CA PRO A 71 13.66 -17.64 -6.62
C PRO A 71 14.04 -16.69 -7.76
N PHE A 72 13.10 -15.85 -8.21
CA PHE A 72 13.25 -14.96 -9.36
C PHE A 72 13.54 -13.52 -8.97
N ARG A 73 13.70 -13.20 -7.67
CA ARG A 73 14.07 -11.86 -7.19
C ARG A 73 15.38 -11.33 -7.77
N SER A 74 16.30 -12.20 -8.19
CA SER A 74 17.55 -11.82 -8.87
C SER A 74 17.38 -11.62 -10.38
N ARG A 75 16.24 -12.03 -10.97
CA ARG A 75 15.90 -11.91 -12.40
C ARG A 75 14.91 -10.78 -12.69
N LEU A 76 15.07 -9.67 -11.95
CA LEU A 76 14.24 -8.45 -11.99
C LEU A 76 13.83 -7.91 -13.38
N PRO A 77 14.63 -8.05 -14.47
CA PRO A 77 14.22 -7.48 -15.76
C PRO A 77 12.96 -8.11 -16.36
N HIS A 78 12.75 -9.43 -16.22
CA HIS A 78 11.73 -10.15 -16.99
C HIS A 78 10.30 -9.89 -16.48
N ASN A 79 10.12 -9.76 -15.17
CA ASN A 79 8.80 -9.62 -14.54
C ASN A 79 8.42 -8.16 -14.19
N LYS A 80 9.15 -7.18 -14.74
CA LYS A 80 8.93 -5.77 -14.42
C LYS A 80 7.51 -5.30 -14.77
N LYS A 81 6.95 -5.74 -15.91
CA LYS A 81 5.58 -5.38 -16.33
C LYS A 81 4.53 -5.91 -15.35
N LEU A 82 4.70 -7.14 -14.85
CA LEU A 82 3.80 -7.74 -13.86
C LEU A 82 3.87 -6.99 -12.53
N SER A 83 5.08 -6.63 -12.08
CA SER A 83 5.25 -5.81 -10.88
C SER A 83 4.58 -4.43 -11.00
N LEU A 84 4.67 -3.78 -12.17
CA LEU A 84 4.02 -2.48 -12.40
C LEU A 84 2.48 -2.60 -12.39
N SER A 85 1.93 -3.61 -13.06
CA SER A 85 0.49 -3.88 -13.03
C SER A 85 -0.02 -4.23 -11.62
N TYR A 86 0.79 -4.96 -10.84
CA TYR A 86 0.49 -5.22 -9.43
C TYR A 86 0.46 -3.93 -8.60
N ASN A 87 1.42 -3.00 -8.84
CA ASN A 87 1.45 -1.70 -8.16
C ASN A 87 0.20 -0.86 -8.47
N GLU A 88 -0.23 -0.82 -9.74
CA GLU A 88 -1.49 -0.16 -10.14
C GLU A 88 -2.68 -0.73 -9.37
N THR A 89 -2.79 -2.06 -9.32
CA THR A 89 -3.86 -2.76 -8.61
C THR A 89 -3.84 -2.45 -7.10
N VAL A 90 -2.68 -2.52 -6.47
CA VAL A 90 -2.53 -2.24 -5.03
C VAL A 90 -2.77 -0.76 -4.72
N PHE A 91 -2.44 0.15 -5.63
CA PHE A 91 -2.73 1.56 -5.45
C PHE A 91 -4.25 1.81 -5.37
N LEU A 92 -5.03 1.28 -6.32
CA LEU A 92 -6.51 1.39 -6.26
C LEU A 92 -7.08 0.78 -4.97
N ARG A 93 -6.56 -0.38 -4.55
CA ARG A 93 -6.93 -1.04 -3.28
C ARG A 93 -6.55 -0.21 -2.05
N SER A 94 -5.45 0.54 -2.11
CA SER A 94 -5.03 1.47 -1.07
C SER A 94 -6.05 2.61 -0.93
N LEU A 95 -6.48 3.21 -2.05
CA LEU A 95 -7.52 4.26 -2.04
C LEU A 95 -8.85 3.76 -1.47
N CYS A 96 -9.24 2.53 -1.82
CA CYS A 96 -10.39 1.86 -1.22
C CYS A 96 -10.23 1.71 0.30
N THR A 97 -9.08 1.22 0.75
CA THR A 97 -8.78 1.04 2.19
C THR A 97 -8.81 2.37 2.94
N ILE A 98 -8.26 3.45 2.37
CA ILE A 98 -8.32 4.80 2.96
C ILE A 98 -9.77 5.22 3.20
N THR A 99 -10.63 5.03 2.20
CA THR A 99 -12.06 5.32 2.29
C THR A 99 -12.71 4.54 3.44
N TRP A 100 -12.46 3.23 3.54
CA TRP A 100 -12.97 2.39 4.63
C TRP A 100 -12.49 2.83 6.01
N VAL A 101 -11.21 3.21 6.12
CA VAL A 101 -10.61 3.66 7.38
C VAL A 101 -11.17 5.03 7.79
N LEU A 102 -11.43 5.93 6.85
CA LEU A 102 -12.09 7.22 7.11
C LEU A 102 -13.53 7.04 7.59
N HIS A 103 -14.31 6.17 6.93
CA HIS A 103 -15.73 5.98 7.26
C HIS A 103 -15.94 5.10 8.51
N LYS A 104 -15.02 4.16 8.78
CA LYS A 104 -15.08 3.26 9.94
C LYS A 104 -13.70 3.10 10.60
N PRO A 105 -13.20 4.17 11.26
CA PRO A 105 -11.89 4.14 11.89
C PRO A 105 -11.84 3.08 13.00
N PRO A 106 -10.66 2.48 13.28
CA PRO A 106 -10.50 1.61 14.44
C PRO A 106 -10.86 2.35 15.74
N MET A 107 -11.35 1.60 16.72
CA MET A 107 -11.72 2.15 18.04
C MET A 107 -10.54 2.92 18.63
N HIS A 108 -10.79 4.15 19.11
CA HIS A 108 -9.79 5.10 19.60
C HIS A 108 -8.85 5.74 18.57
N PHE A 109 -8.90 5.35 17.28
CA PHE A 109 -8.03 5.92 16.24
C PHE A 109 -8.69 7.00 15.38
N LYS A 110 -9.95 7.39 15.64
CA LYS A 110 -10.68 8.38 14.82
C LYS A 110 -9.89 9.67 14.59
N ARG A 111 -9.46 10.33 15.68
CA ARG A 111 -8.70 11.60 15.60
C ARG A 111 -7.36 11.42 14.87
N PHE A 112 -6.68 10.30 15.10
CA PHE A 112 -5.42 10.00 14.43
C PHE A 112 -5.61 9.82 12.92
N VAL A 113 -6.61 9.05 12.51
CA VAL A 113 -6.98 8.82 11.11
C VAL A 113 -7.33 10.13 10.42
N GLU A 114 -8.22 10.94 11.01
CA GLU A 114 -8.62 12.23 10.45
C GLU A 114 -7.43 13.18 10.33
N SER A 115 -6.59 13.29 11.36
CA SER A 115 -5.40 14.15 11.32
C SER A 115 -4.38 13.70 10.28
N HIS A 116 -4.17 12.39 10.14
CA HIS A 116 -3.25 11.83 9.17
C HIS A 116 -3.70 12.14 7.75
N PHE A 117 -4.96 11.85 7.41
CA PHE A 117 -5.48 12.09 6.06
C PHE A 117 -5.79 13.55 5.78
N ARG A 118 -6.02 14.39 6.79
CA ARG A 118 -6.03 15.85 6.64
C ARG A 118 -4.68 16.36 6.13
N SER A 119 -3.58 15.90 6.73
CA SER A 119 -2.23 16.30 6.34
C SER A 119 -1.77 15.67 5.01
N ARG A 120 -2.14 14.42 4.75
CA ARG A 120 -1.68 13.68 3.56
C ARG A 120 -2.62 13.75 2.36
N GLY A 121 -3.85 14.22 2.53
CA GLY A 121 -4.89 14.23 1.50
C GLY A 121 -4.45 14.92 0.21
N ARG A 122 -3.83 16.10 0.32
CA ARG A 122 -3.28 16.84 -0.83
C ARG A 122 -2.29 15.99 -1.63
N ALA A 123 -1.31 15.40 -0.97
CA ALA A 123 -0.28 14.60 -1.63
C ALA A 123 -0.87 13.35 -2.32
N ILE A 124 -1.85 12.71 -1.68
CA ILE A 124 -2.56 11.55 -2.25
C ILE A 124 -3.32 11.95 -3.51
N LEU A 125 -4.05 13.08 -3.47
CA LEU A 125 -4.80 13.58 -4.63
C LEU A 125 -3.88 13.99 -5.79
N LEU A 126 -2.74 14.63 -5.49
CA LEU A 126 -1.74 14.98 -6.51
C LEU A 126 -1.12 13.73 -7.15
N ALA A 127 -0.84 12.69 -6.37
CA ALA A 127 -0.37 11.41 -6.92
C ALA A 127 -1.43 10.78 -7.83
N CYS A 128 -2.71 10.75 -7.41
CA CYS A 128 -3.79 10.27 -8.25
C CYS A 128 -3.87 11.05 -9.58
N LYS A 129 -3.78 12.38 -9.54
CA LYS A 129 -3.81 13.22 -10.75
C LYS A 129 -2.64 12.92 -11.68
N ALA A 130 -1.42 12.88 -11.15
CA ALA A 130 -0.23 12.54 -11.93
C ALA A 130 -0.38 11.16 -12.60
N TYR A 131 -0.91 10.17 -11.87
CA TYR A 131 -1.14 8.84 -12.40
C TYR A 131 -2.26 8.82 -13.46
N MET A 132 -3.34 9.59 -13.29
CA MET A 132 -4.37 9.77 -14.34
C MET A 132 -3.80 10.45 -15.60
N GLU A 133 -2.80 11.31 -15.46
CA GLU A 133 -2.08 11.96 -16.56
C GLU A 133 -0.99 11.08 -17.18
N GLY A 134 -0.76 9.89 -16.61
CA GLY A 134 0.09 8.86 -17.16
C GLY A 134 1.42 8.66 -16.44
N ALA A 135 1.66 9.30 -15.30
CA ALA A 135 2.84 9.00 -14.47
C ALA A 135 2.77 7.57 -13.93
N MET A 136 3.92 6.93 -13.77
CA MET A 136 4.02 5.57 -13.26
C MET A 136 3.78 5.54 -11.74
N VAL A 137 3.03 4.54 -11.27
CA VAL A 137 2.76 4.34 -9.85
C VAL A 137 4.07 4.09 -9.09
N GLY A 138 4.33 4.92 -8.08
CA GLY A 138 5.53 4.86 -7.24
C GLY A 138 6.71 5.69 -7.75
N SER A 139 6.54 6.52 -8.77
CA SER A 139 7.56 7.47 -9.20
C SER A 139 7.85 8.54 -8.14
N ASN A 140 9.14 8.78 -7.87
CA ASN A 140 9.60 9.85 -6.96
C ASN A 140 9.39 11.25 -7.55
N ASP A 141 9.34 11.34 -8.88
CA ASP A 141 9.10 12.59 -9.60
C ASP A 141 7.82 12.46 -10.41
N LEU A 142 6.76 13.12 -9.94
CA LEU A 142 5.45 13.14 -10.59
C LEU A 142 5.43 14.03 -11.85
N SER A 143 6.48 14.82 -12.09
CA SER A 143 6.61 15.70 -13.25
C SER A 143 7.31 15.04 -14.45
N ARG A 144 8.10 13.98 -14.20
CA ARG A 144 8.85 13.28 -15.25
C ARG A 144 7.99 12.24 -15.96
N ARG A 145 7.77 12.48 -17.25
CA ARG A 145 7.27 11.48 -18.19
C ARG A 145 8.45 10.65 -18.72
N ASP A 146 9.03 9.82 -17.86
CA ASP A 146 9.83 8.71 -18.36
C ASP A 146 8.88 7.90 -19.27
N GLY A 147 9.32 7.46 -20.45
CA GLY A 147 8.47 6.85 -21.51
C GLY A 147 7.68 5.57 -21.15
N LYS A 148 7.46 5.29 -19.87
CA LYS A 148 6.61 4.27 -19.27
C LYS A 148 5.42 4.95 -18.60
N SER A 149 4.24 4.75 -19.17
CA SER A 149 2.99 5.28 -18.64
C SER A 149 2.19 4.20 -17.91
N SER A 150 1.40 4.61 -16.91
CA SER A 150 0.40 3.75 -16.29
C SER A 150 -0.62 3.24 -17.32
N SER A 151 -1.16 2.05 -17.12
CA SER A 151 -2.11 1.43 -18.06
C SER A 151 -3.39 2.25 -18.23
N MET A 152 -3.99 2.20 -19.43
CA MET A 152 -5.24 2.91 -19.73
C MET A 152 -6.39 2.41 -18.84
N GLU A 153 -6.44 1.11 -18.57
CA GLU A 153 -7.43 0.50 -17.69
C GLU A 153 -7.35 1.07 -16.26
N PHE A 154 -6.14 1.11 -15.69
CA PHE A 154 -5.91 1.70 -14.37
C PHE A 154 -6.31 3.18 -14.32
N ARG A 155 -5.95 3.97 -15.34
CA ARG A 155 -6.29 5.40 -15.40
C ARG A 155 -7.80 5.62 -15.41
N SER A 156 -8.54 4.79 -16.15
CA SER A 156 -10.01 4.81 -16.18
C SER A 156 -10.62 4.47 -14.82
N GLN A 157 -10.10 3.42 -14.17
CA GLN A 157 -10.59 2.98 -12.86
C GLN A 157 -10.26 3.96 -11.72
N LEU A 158 -9.19 4.75 -11.85
CA LEU A 158 -8.73 5.65 -10.79
C LEU A 158 -9.67 6.84 -10.55
N LYS A 159 -10.37 7.31 -11.59
CA LYS A 159 -11.21 8.52 -11.53
C LYS A 159 -12.32 8.46 -10.46
N PRO A 160 -13.14 7.39 -10.37
CA PRO A 160 -14.14 7.26 -9.30
C PRO A 160 -13.55 7.30 -7.88
N TYR A 161 -12.36 6.71 -7.66
CA TYR A 161 -11.70 6.75 -6.35
C TYR A 161 -11.22 8.16 -6.01
N PHE A 162 -10.66 8.86 -7.00
CA PHE A 162 -10.23 10.24 -6.85
C PHE A 162 -11.40 11.15 -6.43
N ASP A 163 -12.53 11.08 -7.14
CA ASP A 163 -13.68 11.96 -6.86
C ASP A 163 -14.26 11.69 -5.47
N ARG A 164 -14.29 10.42 -5.04
CA ARG A 164 -14.73 10.05 -3.70
C ARG A 164 -13.78 10.58 -2.62
N LEU A 165 -12.48 10.34 -2.77
CA LEU A 165 -11.48 10.81 -1.81
C LEU A 165 -11.40 12.32 -1.75
N LEU A 166 -11.59 13.04 -2.86
CA LEU A 166 -11.65 14.50 -2.86
C LEU A 166 -12.77 15.01 -1.96
N ARG A 167 -13.95 14.37 -2.00
CA ARG A 167 -15.06 14.70 -1.09
C ARG A 167 -14.74 14.34 0.36
N ASP A 168 -14.26 13.13 0.60
CA ASP A 168 -13.94 12.66 1.96
C ASP A 168 -12.83 13.50 2.61
N PHE A 169 -11.79 13.88 1.86
CA PHE A 169 -10.70 14.73 2.33
C PHE A 169 -11.14 16.18 2.59
N LYS A 170 -12.01 16.76 1.75
CA LYS A 170 -12.63 18.06 2.03
C LYS A 170 -13.46 18.02 3.31
N ALA A 171 -14.24 16.95 3.53
CA ALA A 171 -15.08 16.80 4.71
C ALA A 171 -14.28 16.76 6.03
N ILE A 172 -13.05 16.26 6.00
CA ILE A 172 -12.14 16.25 7.17
C ILE A 172 -11.22 17.48 7.25
N GLY A 173 -11.36 18.44 6.33
CA GLY A 173 -10.61 19.69 6.31
C GLY A 173 -9.20 19.61 5.72
N ALA A 174 -8.93 18.69 4.78
CA ALA A 174 -7.67 18.67 4.05
C ALA A 174 -7.60 19.81 3.02
N ASP A 175 -6.42 20.37 2.80
CA ASP A 175 -6.20 21.33 1.71
C ASP A 175 -6.38 20.62 0.35
N CYS A 176 -7.43 21.02 -0.36
CA CYS A 176 -7.77 20.53 -1.69
C CYS A 176 -7.86 21.69 -2.71
N GLU A 177 -7.32 22.86 -2.39
CA GLU A 177 -7.37 24.02 -3.28
C GLU A 177 -6.60 23.76 -4.58
N GLY A 178 -7.21 24.15 -5.70
CA GLY A 178 -6.68 23.92 -7.05
C GLY A 178 -6.73 22.46 -7.52
N ILE A 179 -7.26 21.54 -6.71
CA ILE A 179 -7.43 20.14 -7.09
C ILE A 179 -8.83 19.96 -7.68
N ALA A 180 -8.91 20.09 -9.01
CA ALA A 180 -10.10 19.78 -9.79
C ALA A 180 -10.07 18.36 -10.36
N ALA A 181 -11.28 17.85 -10.59
CA ALA A 181 -11.60 16.58 -11.22
C ALA A 181 -11.11 16.48 -12.67
#